data_AF-A0AB74QEX7-F1
#
_entry.id   AF-A0AB74QEX7-F1
#
_cell.length_a   1.000
_cell.length_b   1.000
_cell.length_c   1.000
_cell.angle_alpha   90.00
_cell.angle_beta   90.00
_cell.angle_gamma   90.00
#
_symmetry.space_group_name_H-M   'P 1'
#
loop_
_entity.id
_entity.type
_entity.pdbx_description
1 polymer ?
#
loop_
_entity_poly.entity_id
_entity_poly.type
_entity_poly.pdbx_seq_one_letter_code
_entity_poly.pdbx_strand_id
1 'polypeptide(L)' 'MKKQFYYDSLEEKEKIINENNNLYVIELSETLKGKYIILSDNPIYEKLSYEELENELLTNELKGEIL' A
#
# COMPACT_ATOMS: atom_id res chain seq x y z
N MET A 1 2.55 -7.14 9.44
CA MET A 1 2.57 -5.69 9.63
C MET A 1 2.43 -5.00 8.27
N LYS A 2 1.46 -4.09 8.16
CA LYS A 2 1.27 -3.25 6.97
C LYS A 2 2.00 -1.92 7.15
N LYS A 3 2.57 -1.37 6.09
CA LYS A 3 3.18 -0.04 6.08
C LYS A 3 2.76 0.72 4.83
N GLN A 4 2.40 1.98 4.99
CA GLN A 4 2.02 2.86 3.89
C GLN A 4 3.13 3.87 3.63
N PHE A 5 3.46 4.08 2.36
CA PHE A 5 4.45 5.05 1.93
C PHE A 5 3.89 5.91 0.80
N TYR A 6 4.01 7.21 0.96
CA TYR A 6 3.74 8.16 -0.11
C TYR A 6 5.01 8.37 -0.93
N TYR A 7 4.85 8.57 -2.23
CA TYR A 7 5.96 8.84 -3.12
C TYR A 7 5.53 9.81 -4.22
N ASP A 8 6.43 10.74 -4.57
CA ASP A 8 6.18 11.74 -5.61
C ASP A 8 7.03 11.49 -6.88
N SER A 9 8.00 10.58 -6.80
CA SER A 9 8.89 10.20 -7.91
C SER A 9 9.03 8.68 -8.08
N LEU A 10 9.38 8.24 -9.30
CA LEU A 10 9.66 6.82 -9.57
C LEU A 10 10.87 6.32 -8.78
N GLU A 11 11.89 7.15 -8.61
CA GLU A 11 13.11 6.81 -7.87
C GLU A 11 12.82 6.53 -6.39
N GLU A 12 11.96 7.33 -5.75
CA GLU A 12 11.52 7.09 -4.37
C GLU A 12 10.70 5.80 -4.25
N LYS A 13 9.78 5.55 -5.18
CA LYS A 13 9.02 4.30 -5.23
C LYS A 13 9.95 3.09 -5.28
N GLU A 14 10.92 3.10 -6.19
CA GLU A 14 11.88 1.99 -6.34
C GLU A 14 12.74 1.82 -5.10
N LYS A 15 13.18 2.92 -4.47
CA LYS A 15 13.91 2.89 -3.21
C LYS A 15 13.10 2.22 -2.09
N ILE A 16 11.84 2.60 -1.91
CA ILE A 16 10.96 2.04 -0.89
C ILE A 16 10.76 0.53 -1.12
N ILE A 17 10.53 0.11 -2.35
CA ILE A 17 10.37 -1.31 -2.70
C ILE A 17 11.66 -2.10 -2.44
N ASN A 18 12.81 -1.56 -2.84
CA ASN A 18 14.11 -2.23 -2.65
C ASN A 18 14.48 -2.36 -1.17
N GLU A 19 14.20 -1.35 -0.35
CA GLU A 19 14.42 -1.40 1.11
C GLU A 19 13.48 -2.41 1.81
N ASN A 20 12.40 -2.83 1.15
CA ASN A 20 11.38 -3.72 1.69
C ASN A 20 11.08 -4.91 0.74
N ASN A 21 12.12 -5.44 0.08
CA ASN A 21 12.01 -6.46 -0.98
C ASN A 21 11.34 -7.79 -0.57
N ASN A 22 11.08 -7.99 0.71
CA ASN A 22 10.40 -9.15 1.28
C ASN A 22 8.89 -8.92 1.52
N LEU A 23 8.37 -7.75 1.15
CA LEU A 23 6.98 -7.38 1.31
C LEU A 23 6.26 -7.34 -0.04
N TYR A 24 4.98 -7.69 0.01
CA TYR A 24 4.07 -7.55 -1.12
C TYR A 24 3.79 -6.07 -1.35
N VAL A 25 3.96 -5.62 -2.60
CA VAL A 25 3.74 -4.23 -3.02
C VAL A 25 2.35 -4.10 -3.60
N ILE A 26 1.54 -3.23 -2.99
CA ILE A 26 0.22 -2.85 -3.46
C ILE A 26 0.30 -1.39 -3.86
N GLU A 27 0.24 -1.10 -5.15
CA GLU A 27 0.27 0.27 -5.65
C GLU A 27 -1.16 0.78 -5.86
N LEU A 28 -1.48 1.90 -5.21
CA LEU A 28 -2.77 2.56 -5.35
C LEU A 28 -2.54 3.96 -5.92
N SER A 29 -3.17 4.23 -7.05
CA SER A 29 -2.92 5.43 -7.85
C SER A 29 -4.02 6.48 -7.78
N GLU A 30 -5.08 6.27 -7.00
CA GLU A 30 -6.25 7.18 -7.02
C GLU A 30 -6.73 7.58 -5.62
N THR A 31 -5.99 8.48 -4.96
CA THR A 31 -6.59 9.30 -3.91
C THR A 31 -6.34 10.78 -4.19
N LEU A 32 -7.16 11.65 -3.60
CA LEU A 32 -7.02 13.12 -3.64
C LEU A 32 -5.65 13.63 -3.13
N LYS A 33 -4.82 12.76 -2.53
CA LYS A 33 -3.57 13.09 -1.83
C LYS A 33 -2.28 12.66 -2.57
N GLY A 34 -2.37 12.05 -3.75
CA GLY A 34 -1.21 11.63 -4.53
C GLY A 34 -1.04 10.12 -4.61
N LYS A 35 0.16 9.69 -5.03
CA LYS A 35 0.49 8.28 -5.24
C LYS A 35 1.04 7.67 -3.95
N TYR A 36 0.66 6.43 -3.68
CA TYR A 36 1.19 5.71 -2.54
C TYR A 36 1.26 4.21 -2.81
N ILE A 37 2.12 3.55 -2.04
CA ILE A 37 2.20 2.10 -1.99
C ILE A 37 1.94 1.63 -0.58
N ILE A 38 1.33 0.47 -0.48
CA ILE A 38 1.19 -0.27 0.76
C ILE A 38 2.02 -1.53 0.65
N LEU A 39 2.88 -1.71 1.65
CA LEU A 39 3.70 -2.89 1.81
C LEU A 39 3.09 -3.78 2.88
N SER A 40 2.88 -5.04 2.53
CA SER A 40 2.29 -6.03 3.44
C SER A 40 3.14 -7.28 3.49
N ASP A 41 3.31 -7.85 4.67
CA ASP A 41 3.88 -9.19 4.85
C ASP A 41 2.83 -10.29 4.67
N ASN A 42 1.56 -9.92 4.49
CA ASN A 42 0.47 -10.88 4.37
C ASN A 42 0.22 -11.21 2.88
N PRO A 43 0.36 -12.48 2.46
CA PRO A 43 0.15 -12.90 1.08
C PRO A 43 -1.32 -12.82 0.62
N ILE A 44 -2.28 -12.62 1.53
CA ILE A 44 -3.70 -12.50 1.15
C ILE A 44 -3.94 -11.33 0.19
N TYR A 45 -3.14 -10.26 0.30
CA TYR A 45 -3.26 -9.07 -0.53
C TYR A 45 -2.90 -9.33 -2.00
N GLU A 46 -2.18 -10.40 -2.31
CA GLU A 46 -1.91 -10.83 -3.68
C GLU A 46 -3.16 -11.43 -4.36
N LYS A 47 -4.11 -11.94 -3.57
CA LYS A 47 -5.31 -12.63 -4.05
C LYS A 47 -6.55 -11.73 -4.17
N LEU A 48 -6.49 -10.53 -3.58
CA LEU A 48 -7.60 -9.58 -3.60
C LEU A 48 -7.56 -8.75 -4.89
N SER A 49 -8.72 -8.49 -5.46
CA SER A 49 -8.87 -7.51 -6.53
C SER A 49 -8.58 -6.10 -6.02
N TYR A 50 -8.29 -5.17 -6.93
CA TYR A 50 -8.04 -3.76 -6.59
C TYR A 50 -9.19 -3.15 -5.76
N GLU A 51 -10.43 -3.44 -6.12
CA GLU A 51 -11.61 -2.92 -5.40
C GLU A 51 -11.73 -3.52 -3.99
N GLU A 52 -11.40 -4.80 -3.81
CA GLU A 52 -11.36 -5.45 -2.49
C GLU A 52 -10.20 -4.89 -1.64
N LEU A 53 -9.05 -4.62 -2.26
CA LEU A 53 -7.90 -3.98 -1.63
C LEU A 53 -8.26 -2.57 -1.14
N GLU A 54 -8.86 -1.76 -2.01
CA GLU A 54 -9.30 -0.40 -1.70
C GLU A 54 -10.32 -0.39 -0.56
N ASN A 55 -11.32 -1.28 -0.59
CA ASN A 55 -12.32 -1.39 0.48
C ASN A 55 -11.72 -1.83 1.82
N GLU A 56 -10.81 -2.81 1.83
CA GLU A 56 -10.07 -3.22 3.03
C GLU A 56 -9.28 -2.04 3.62
N LEU A 57 -8.63 -1.26 2.76
CA LEU A 57 -7.77 -0.16 3.21
C LEU A 57 -8.57 1.02 3.73
N LEU A 58 -9.61 1.45 3.01
CA LEU A 58 -10.55 2.48 3.45
C LEU A 58 -11.24 2.09 4.76
N THR A 59 -11.64 0.82 4.89
CA THR A 59 -12.27 0.32 6.12
C THR A 59 -11.29 0.33 7.30
N ASN A 60 -10.02 -0.01 7.07
CA ASN A 60 -8.99 0.01 8.10
C ASN A 60 -8.55 1.44 8.48
N GLU A 61 -8.52 2.38 7.53
CA GLU A 61 -8.33 3.82 7.79
C GLU A 61 -9.49 4.39 8.64
N LEU A 62 -10.73 4.07 8.30
CA LEU A 62 -11.92 4.51 9.04
C LEU A 62 -12.02 3.91 10.45
N LYS A 63 -11.45 2.73 10.67
CA LYS A 63 -11.37 2.09 11.98
C LYS A 63 -10.20 2.58 12.84
N GLY A 64 -9.31 3.41 12.30
CA GLY A 64 -8.12 3.89 13.01
C GLY A 64 -7.10 2.78 13.31
N GLU A 65 -7.17 1.65 12.59
CA GLU A 65 -6.26 0.51 12.74
C GLU A 65 -4.99 0.65 11.89
N ILE A 66 -4.85 1.77 11.17
CA ILE A 66 -3.60 2.18 10.53
C ILE A 66 -2.93 3.25 11.41
N LEU A 67 -2.10 2.78 12.34
CA LEU A 67 -1.12 3.55 13.11
C LEU A 67 0.16 2.73 13.26
#